data_AF-K5BHM6-F1
#
_entry.id   AF-K5BHM6-F1
#
_cell.length_a   1.000
_cell.length_b   1.000
_cell.length_c   1.000
_cell.angle_alpha   90.00
_cell.angle_beta   90.00
_cell.angle_gamma   90.00
#
_symmetry.space_group_name_H-M   'P 1'
#
loop_
_entity.id
_entity.type
_entity.pdbx_description
1 polymer ?
#
loop_
_entity_poly.entity_id
_entity_poly.type
_entity_poly.pdbx_seq_one_letter_code
_entity_poly.pdbx_strand_id
1 'polypeptide(L)'
;MSAPIAAADALITGALITGALGSAEPPPAPDARLVLVAGPELAGATGLAAALRERLPGCTVVEERVEEAIAGTVPAAVVFAVSAVAPLTESDCRLVDAAAADTDLVVGVVTKIDTHRGWREVLAADRELLARHDDRYRSVPWVGAAAAPDLGDPILDELVALLERRLADPDTLRRNRLRGWEVRLQRAVDAGEREVTGHRRRVAALHRDRAAELRRHRLARTEQAIALRGRLQQARVRLAHLARNRTTAMRAELAEDAAGIRRRTRDRFAAHTRDRVGAVIAAVDAAVNDELDRLAAALGLSAPPPAGPPIPPELPGPPLRSRRLEARLTMVLGAGFGLGMALMVTRLVAGLAPGMTTAGVAAGALLGLASTGWLVGVRGLLHDRAVLDRWLSDVAARLRSAVEERVASRVLAAETALAGQLAHREESER
;
A
#
# COMPACT_ATOMS: atom_id res chain seq x y z
N MET A 1 36.55 57.49 -2.82
CA MET A 1 35.94 56.18 -2.48
C MET A 1 35.16 56.16 -1.17
N SER A 2 35.21 57.20 -0.31
CA SER A 2 34.52 57.20 1.00
C SER A 2 32.98 57.33 0.93
N ALA A 3 32.44 58.11 -0.02
CA ALA A 3 30.99 58.32 -0.18
C ALA A 3 30.14 57.04 -0.36
N PRO A 4 30.51 56.07 -1.23
CA PRO A 4 29.73 54.83 -1.38
C PRO A 4 29.77 53.93 -0.15
N ILE A 5 30.88 53.88 0.60
CA ILE A 5 31.01 53.08 1.82
C ILE A 5 30.11 53.65 2.93
N ALA A 6 30.13 54.98 3.10
CA ALA A 6 29.27 55.66 4.06
C ALA A 6 27.77 55.47 3.74
N ALA A 7 27.39 55.51 2.45
CA ALA A 7 26.02 55.27 2.02
C ALA A 7 25.56 53.84 2.29
N ALA A 8 26.41 52.83 2.03
CA ALA A 8 26.12 51.43 2.30
C ALA A 8 25.96 51.16 3.81
N ASP A 9 26.86 51.71 4.64
CA ASP A 9 26.78 51.55 6.10
C ASP A 9 25.53 52.25 6.69
N ALA A 10 25.16 53.40 6.13
CA ALA A 10 23.91 54.09 6.48
C ALA A 10 22.67 53.29 6.08
N LEU A 11 22.67 52.64 4.91
CA LEU A 11 21.58 51.76 4.46
C LEU A 11 21.39 50.58 5.40
N ILE A 12 22.47 49.88 5.77
CA ILE A 12 22.39 48.77 6.73
C ILE A 12 21.88 49.26 8.09
N THR A 13 22.38 50.41 8.55
CA THR A 13 21.92 51.00 9.81
C THR A 13 20.42 51.36 9.75
N GLY A 14 19.93 51.90 8.63
CA GLY A 14 18.50 52.15 8.41
C GLY A 14 17.67 50.86 8.34
N ALA A 15 18.19 49.81 7.68
CA ALA A 15 17.54 48.51 7.57
C ALA A 15 17.42 47.80 8.93
N LEU A 16 18.42 47.95 9.81
CA LEU A 16 18.36 47.53 11.22
C LEU A 16 17.24 48.24 11.97
N ILE A 17 17.19 49.58 11.90
CA ILE A 17 16.21 50.40 12.63
C ILE A 17 14.78 50.07 12.20
N THR A 18 14.58 49.81 10.92
CA THR A 18 13.27 49.49 10.34
C THR A 18 12.89 48.00 10.47
N GLY A 19 13.79 47.14 10.97
CA GLY A 19 13.58 45.70 11.05
C GLY A 19 13.58 44.98 9.70
N ALA A 20 14.01 45.65 8.62
CA ALA A 20 14.05 45.08 7.27
C ALA A 20 15.02 43.89 7.13
N LEU A 21 15.98 43.76 8.05
CA LEU A 21 16.93 42.64 8.11
C LEU A 21 16.36 41.40 8.82
N GLY A 22 15.09 41.42 9.24
CA GLY A 22 14.40 40.28 9.83
C GLY A 22 15.06 39.82 11.14
N SER A 23 15.30 38.50 11.25
CA SER A 23 15.93 37.87 12.42
C SER A 23 17.46 37.81 12.34
N ALA A 24 18.09 38.48 11.37
CA ALA A 24 19.55 38.52 11.27
C ALA A 24 20.13 39.32 12.44
N GLU A 25 20.82 38.63 13.36
CA GLU A 25 21.52 39.28 14.46
C GLU A 25 22.67 40.16 13.93
N PRO A 26 22.88 41.35 14.52
CA PRO A 26 23.96 42.23 14.12
C PRO A 26 25.32 41.55 14.37
N PRO A 27 26.30 41.70 13.44
CA PRO A 27 27.65 41.23 13.68
C PRO A 27 28.27 42.00 14.86
N PRO A 28 29.23 41.38 15.58
CA PRO A 28 29.95 42.09 16.61
C PRO A 28 30.65 43.33 16.05
N ALA A 29 30.71 44.38 16.86
CA ALA A 29 31.37 45.61 16.45
C ALA A 29 32.87 45.35 16.24
N PRO A 30 33.47 45.85 15.15
CA PRO A 30 34.91 45.73 14.97
C PRO A 30 35.66 46.59 16.00
N ASP A 31 36.68 45.99 16.61
CA ASP A 31 37.56 46.66 17.56
C ASP A 31 38.69 47.36 16.78
N ALA A 32 38.65 48.69 16.81
CA ALA A 32 39.59 49.58 16.13
C ALA A 32 41.06 49.34 16.49
N ARG A 33 41.34 48.71 17.64
CA ARG A 33 42.70 48.49 18.15
C ARG A 33 43.14 47.04 18.01
N LEU A 34 42.26 46.12 17.61
CA LEU A 34 42.58 44.70 17.55
C LEU A 34 43.21 44.35 16.20
N VAL A 35 44.41 43.78 16.22
CA VAL A 35 45.09 43.25 15.03
C VAL A 35 45.30 41.75 15.23
N LEU A 36 44.77 40.96 14.32
CA LEU A 36 44.94 39.51 14.30
C LEU A 36 46.15 39.14 13.44
N VAL A 37 47.04 38.32 13.96
CA VAL A 37 48.12 37.68 13.19
C VAL A 37 47.76 36.21 12.98
N ALA A 38 47.59 35.84 11.72
CA ALA A 38 47.19 34.50 11.29
C ALA A 38 48.21 33.97 10.29
N GLY A 39 48.26 32.65 10.11
CA GLY A 39 49.12 32.06 9.08
C GLY A 39 49.37 30.57 9.27
N PRO A 40 49.89 29.89 8.24
CA PRO A 40 50.20 28.47 8.29
C PRO A 40 51.18 28.11 9.41
N GLU A 41 51.25 26.83 9.76
CA GLU A 41 52.28 26.35 10.70
C GLU A 41 53.67 26.72 10.22
N LEU A 42 54.52 27.12 11.16
CA LEU A 42 55.91 27.52 10.90
C LEU A 42 56.08 28.76 9.99
N ALA A 43 55.01 29.48 9.65
CA ALA A 43 55.07 30.73 8.89
C ALA A 43 55.63 31.92 9.68
N GLY A 44 55.99 31.74 10.95
CA GLY A 44 56.57 32.80 11.78
C GLY A 44 55.53 33.78 12.37
N ALA A 45 54.24 33.41 12.38
CA ALA A 45 53.15 34.23 12.92
C ALA A 45 53.39 34.63 14.40
N THR A 46 53.87 33.71 15.25
CA THR A 46 54.14 33.99 16.67
C THR A 46 55.21 35.05 16.88
N GLY A 47 56.34 34.94 16.15
CA GLY A 47 57.42 35.93 16.20
C GLY A 47 56.96 37.28 15.66
N LEU A 48 56.20 37.27 14.56
CA LEU A 48 55.62 38.48 13.99
C LEU A 48 54.64 39.17 14.95
N ALA A 49 53.77 38.41 15.61
CA ALA A 49 52.84 38.94 16.60
C ALA A 49 53.56 39.55 17.80
N ALA A 50 54.61 38.90 18.30
CA ALA A 50 55.43 39.44 19.39
C ALA A 50 56.08 40.77 19.03
N ALA A 51 56.74 40.84 17.86
CA ALA A 51 57.41 42.05 17.44
C ALA A 51 56.42 43.18 17.09
N LEU A 52 55.24 42.87 16.55
CA LEU A 52 54.18 43.86 16.32
C LEU A 52 53.62 44.43 17.63
N ARG A 53 53.50 43.65 18.71
CA ARG A 53 53.08 44.17 20.03
C ARG A 53 54.01 45.26 20.54
N GLU A 54 55.32 45.10 20.34
CA GLU A 54 56.32 46.07 20.77
C GLU A 54 56.28 47.35 19.91
N ARG A 55 56.05 47.20 18.61
CA ARG A 55 56.09 48.31 17.64
C ARG A 55 54.76 49.06 17.49
N LEU A 56 53.64 48.45 17.90
CA LEU A 56 52.30 49.05 17.87
C LEU A 56 51.66 49.08 19.27
N PRO A 57 52.18 49.87 20.23
CA PRO A 57 51.63 49.94 21.59
C PRO A 57 50.18 50.48 21.64
N GLY A 58 49.74 51.12 20.55
CA GLY A 58 48.36 51.56 20.36
C GLY A 58 47.38 50.43 20.02
N CYS A 59 47.85 49.23 19.70
CA CYS A 59 47.01 48.11 19.25
C CYS A 59 47.16 46.88 20.14
N THR A 60 46.09 46.11 20.26
CA THR A 60 46.10 44.78 20.86
C THR A 60 46.38 43.79 19.74
N VAL A 61 47.58 43.19 19.72
CA VAL A 61 47.98 42.23 18.69
C VAL A 61 47.88 40.81 19.23
N VAL A 62 47.02 39.99 18.61
CA VAL A 62 46.70 38.62 19.02
C VAL A 62 47.06 37.65 17.89
N GLU A 63 47.58 36.47 18.24
CA GLU A 63 47.77 35.37 17.27
C GLU A 63 46.51 34.50 17.23
N GLU A 64 46.08 34.08 16.03
CA GLU A 64 44.86 33.28 15.81
C GLU A 64 44.78 32.01 16.68
N ARG A 65 45.93 31.39 17.00
CA ARG A 65 46.00 30.18 17.84
C ARG A 65 45.70 30.42 19.33
N VAL A 66 45.51 31.67 19.76
CA VAL A 66 45.10 32.04 21.13
C VAL A 66 43.58 32.26 21.12
N GLU A 67 42.86 31.16 20.92
CA GLU A 67 41.42 31.06 20.59
C GLU A 67 40.47 31.75 21.61
N GLU A 68 40.90 31.92 22.85
CA GLU A 68 40.05 32.49 23.92
C GLU A 68 39.95 34.03 23.88
N ALA A 69 40.85 34.74 23.19
CA ALA A 69 40.95 36.21 23.25
C ALA A 69 40.09 36.97 22.21
N ILE A 70 39.51 36.28 21.22
CA ILE A 70 38.82 36.89 20.05
C ILE A 70 37.33 36.51 20.01
N ALA A 71 36.85 35.75 21.01
CA ALA A 71 35.47 35.27 21.05
C ALA A 71 34.48 36.44 21.12
N GLY A 72 33.87 36.78 19.98
CA GLY A 72 32.86 37.83 19.87
C GLY A 72 33.38 39.22 19.47
N THR A 73 34.63 39.35 19.02
CA THR A 73 35.20 40.62 18.51
C THR A 73 35.72 40.45 17.08
N VAL A 74 35.51 41.47 16.24
CA VAL A 74 36.07 41.49 14.87
C VAL A 74 37.34 42.33 14.88
N PRO A 75 38.49 41.83 14.39
CA PRO A 75 39.71 42.62 14.35
C PRO A 75 39.59 43.80 13.36
N ALA A 76 40.30 44.88 13.62
CA ALA A 76 40.45 45.98 12.67
C ALA A 76 41.29 45.58 11.46
N ALA A 77 42.26 44.68 11.64
CA ALA A 77 43.12 44.17 10.57
C ALA A 77 43.52 42.71 10.82
N VAL A 78 43.68 41.95 9.73
CA VAL A 78 44.30 40.63 9.72
C VAL A 78 45.65 40.71 9.01
N VAL A 79 46.71 40.36 9.72
CA VAL A 79 48.07 40.21 9.19
C VAL A 79 48.28 38.73 8.91
N PHE A 80 48.30 38.36 7.63
CA PHE A 80 48.45 36.98 7.20
C PHE A 80 49.92 36.68 6.88
N ALA A 81 50.59 35.96 7.78
CA ALA A 81 51.98 35.59 7.68
C ALA A 81 52.17 34.34 6.81
N VAL A 82 53.07 34.43 5.82
CA VAL A 82 53.46 33.35 4.91
C VAL A 82 54.98 33.24 4.93
N SER A 83 55.53 32.04 5.01
CA SER A 83 56.99 31.85 5.04
C SER A 83 57.62 32.11 3.66
N ALA A 84 58.73 32.85 3.58
CA ALA A 84 59.51 33.00 2.34
C ALA A 84 60.12 31.68 1.80
N VAL A 85 59.91 30.56 2.49
CA VAL A 85 60.37 29.22 2.09
C VAL A 85 59.64 28.72 0.84
N ALA A 86 58.33 28.97 0.74
CA ALA A 86 57.51 28.43 -0.35
C ALA A 86 56.21 29.24 -0.54
N PRO A 87 55.66 29.28 -1.77
CA PRO A 87 54.38 29.93 -2.03
C PRO A 87 53.19 29.25 -1.32
N LEU A 88 52.08 29.98 -1.23
CA LEU A 88 50.80 29.54 -0.67
C LEU A 88 50.25 28.27 -1.34
N THR A 89 49.58 27.46 -0.52
CA THR A 89 48.75 26.34 -0.96
C THR A 89 47.25 26.67 -0.87
N GLU A 90 46.41 25.82 -1.44
CA GLU A 90 44.94 25.94 -1.33
C GLU A 90 44.45 25.83 0.13
N SER A 91 45.16 25.06 0.96
CA SER A 91 44.86 24.97 2.39
C SER A 91 45.16 26.28 3.11
N ASP A 92 46.23 26.98 2.74
CA ASP A 92 46.59 28.28 3.31
C ASP A 92 45.58 29.36 2.90
N CYS A 93 45.05 29.28 1.67
CA CYS A 93 43.97 30.16 1.20
C CYS A 93 42.69 30.00 2.02
N ARG A 94 42.35 28.76 2.40
CA ARG A 94 41.22 28.50 3.33
C ARG A 94 41.47 29.04 4.74
N LEU A 95 42.72 29.09 5.18
CA LEU A 95 43.10 29.64 6.49
C LEU A 95 42.88 31.16 6.52
N VAL A 96 43.27 31.89 5.47
CA VAL A 96 42.98 33.34 5.40
C VAL A 96 41.48 33.62 5.26
N ASP A 97 40.70 32.76 4.59
CA ASP A 97 39.24 32.89 4.55
C ASP A 97 38.61 32.81 5.95
N ALA A 98 39.10 31.89 6.78
CA ALA A 98 38.65 31.74 8.16
C ALA A 98 39.06 32.95 9.02
N ALA A 99 40.35 33.31 8.99
CA ALA A 99 40.90 34.40 9.80
C ALA A 99 40.29 35.76 9.44
N ALA A 100 40.00 35.99 8.16
CA ALA A 100 39.43 37.24 7.66
C ALA A 100 37.97 37.10 7.21
N ALA A 101 37.20 36.20 7.84
CA ALA A 101 35.79 36.00 7.52
C ALA A 101 35.01 37.32 7.61
N ASP A 102 35.12 37.99 8.76
CA ASP A 102 34.39 39.21 9.10
C ASP A 102 35.23 40.50 8.96
N THR A 103 36.46 40.41 8.44
CA THR A 103 37.41 41.54 8.35
C THR A 103 37.79 41.82 6.90
N ASP A 104 37.66 43.08 6.48
CA ASP A 104 38.01 43.53 5.12
C ASP A 104 39.49 43.85 4.98
N LEU A 105 40.10 44.46 6.01
CA LEU A 105 41.52 44.81 5.98
C LEU A 105 42.39 43.58 6.24
N VAL A 106 42.88 42.97 5.16
CA VAL A 106 43.88 41.91 5.18
C VAL A 106 45.21 42.44 4.64
N VAL A 107 46.32 42.09 5.29
CA VAL A 107 47.69 42.41 4.85
C VAL A 107 48.48 41.11 4.74
N GLY A 108 48.97 40.79 3.55
CA GLY A 108 49.86 39.65 3.33
C GLY A 108 51.29 39.99 3.76
N VAL A 109 51.93 39.10 4.51
CA VAL A 109 53.29 39.30 5.00
C VAL A 109 54.13 38.08 4.67
N VAL A 110 55.15 38.26 3.83
CA VAL A 110 56.16 37.22 3.60
C VAL A 110 57.23 37.34 4.68
N THR A 111 57.32 36.35 5.56
CA THR A 111 58.23 36.32 6.71
C THR A 111 59.55 35.64 6.37
N LYS A 112 60.57 35.80 7.23
CA LYS A 112 61.92 35.19 7.08
C LYS A 112 62.70 35.70 5.87
N ILE A 113 62.48 36.96 5.49
CA ILE A 113 63.15 37.61 4.35
C ILE A 113 64.67 37.77 4.57
N ASP A 114 65.11 37.71 5.81
CA ASP A 114 66.51 37.74 6.24
C ASP A 114 67.27 36.48 5.79
N THR A 115 66.59 35.32 5.81
CA THR A 115 67.18 34.03 5.47
C THR A 115 67.02 33.70 3.98
N HIS A 116 65.89 34.07 3.38
CA HIS A 116 65.52 33.64 2.02
C HIS A 116 65.65 34.77 1.00
N ARG A 117 66.73 34.78 0.21
CA ARG A 117 67.00 35.82 -0.80
C ARG A 117 65.95 35.93 -1.92
N GLY A 118 65.24 34.84 -2.21
CA GLY A 118 64.19 34.75 -3.24
C GLY A 118 62.77 35.08 -2.74
N TRP A 119 62.65 35.82 -1.63
CA TRP A 119 61.35 36.11 -1.02
C TRP A 119 60.44 36.99 -1.89
N ARG A 120 61.00 37.78 -2.82
CA ARG A 120 60.22 38.66 -3.70
C ARG A 120 59.45 37.87 -4.76
N GLU A 121 60.05 36.79 -5.24
CA GLU A 121 59.41 35.83 -6.15
C GLU A 121 58.26 35.11 -5.45
N VAL A 122 58.47 34.70 -4.19
CA VAL A 122 57.41 34.08 -3.35
C VAL A 122 56.28 35.07 -3.11
N LEU A 123 56.57 36.32 -2.73
CA LEU A 123 55.55 37.37 -2.54
C LEU A 123 54.72 37.58 -3.81
N ALA A 124 55.37 37.65 -4.98
CA ALA A 124 54.67 37.82 -6.25
C ALA A 124 53.75 36.63 -6.56
N ALA A 125 54.22 35.41 -6.31
CA ALA A 125 53.43 34.18 -6.48
C ALA A 125 52.24 34.12 -5.52
N ASP A 126 52.44 34.45 -4.25
CA ASP A 126 51.39 34.46 -3.22
C ASP A 126 50.29 35.46 -3.53
N ARG A 127 50.67 36.66 -3.96
CA ARG A 127 49.71 37.68 -4.41
C ARG A 127 48.85 37.17 -5.57
N GLU A 128 49.44 36.48 -6.54
CA GLU A 128 48.71 35.94 -7.68
C GLU A 128 47.83 34.74 -7.30
N LEU A 129 48.32 33.85 -6.45
CA LEU A 129 47.57 32.71 -5.93
C LEU A 129 46.34 33.19 -5.16
N LEU A 130 46.52 34.14 -4.25
CA LEU A 130 45.43 34.63 -3.42
C LEU A 130 44.40 35.44 -4.22
N ALA A 131 44.84 36.23 -5.22
CA ALA A 131 43.95 36.95 -6.13
C ALA A 131 43.16 36.02 -7.08
N ARG A 132 43.64 34.80 -7.33
CA ARG A 132 42.92 33.76 -8.09
C ARG A 132 41.94 32.97 -7.24
N HIS A 133 42.23 32.83 -5.94
CA HIS A 133 41.37 32.12 -4.99
C HIS A 133 40.05 32.86 -4.75
N ASP A 134 40.13 34.18 -4.50
CA ASP A 134 38.95 35.04 -4.35
C ASP A 134 39.26 36.47 -4.80
N ASP A 135 38.33 37.04 -5.58
CA ASP A 135 38.41 38.41 -6.10
C ASP A 135 38.62 39.46 -5.00
N ARG A 136 38.14 39.20 -3.77
CA ARG A 136 38.30 40.09 -2.61
C ARG A 136 39.77 40.32 -2.26
N TYR A 137 40.64 39.37 -2.54
CA TYR A 137 42.05 39.46 -2.19
C TYR A 137 42.91 40.14 -3.24
N ARG A 138 42.35 40.49 -4.40
CA ARG A 138 43.09 41.11 -5.51
C ARG A 138 43.79 42.42 -5.12
N SER A 139 43.22 43.16 -4.17
CA SER A 139 43.77 44.44 -3.68
C SER A 139 44.51 44.34 -2.34
N VAL A 140 44.78 43.13 -1.84
CA VAL A 140 45.51 42.95 -0.58
C VAL A 140 46.94 43.48 -0.73
N PRO A 141 47.40 44.39 0.15
CA PRO A 141 48.79 44.81 0.19
C PRO A 141 49.68 43.67 0.72
N TRP A 142 50.86 43.54 0.13
CA TRP A 142 51.86 42.54 0.47
C TRP A 142 53.18 43.21 0.85
N VAL A 143 53.78 42.78 1.96
CA VAL A 143 55.08 43.29 2.44
C VAL A 143 55.98 42.15 2.89
N GLY A 144 57.30 42.38 2.88
CA GLY A 144 58.28 41.48 3.47
C GLY A 144 58.56 41.84 4.93
N ALA A 145 58.77 40.85 5.80
CA ALA A 145 59.10 41.06 7.21
C ALA A 145 60.13 40.06 7.75
N ALA A 146 60.98 40.51 8.67
CA ALA A 146 61.83 39.67 9.49
C ALA A 146 61.65 40.07 10.96
N ALA A 147 60.84 39.32 11.70
CA ALA A 147 60.48 39.68 13.07
C ALA A 147 61.61 39.39 14.08
N ALA A 148 62.40 38.36 13.83
CA ALA A 148 63.52 37.93 14.67
C ALA A 148 64.63 37.35 13.78
N PRO A 149 65.37 38.18 13.03
CA PRO A 149 66.46 37.71 12.20
C PRO A 149 67.62 37.17 13.05
N ASP A 150 68.33 36.16 12.56
CA ASP A 150 69.52 35.61 13.24
C ASP A 150 70.66 36.64 13.34
N LEU A 151 70.70 37.60 12.41
CA LEU A 151 71.69 38.67 12.31
C LEU A 151 70.99 39.99 11.95
N GLY A 152 71.18 41.01 12.78
CA GLY A 152 70.67 42.38 12.56
C GLY A 152 69.40 42.70 13.33
N ASP A 153 68.86 43.90 13.09
CA ASP A 153 67.63 44.37 13.74
C ASP A 153 66.37 43.85 13.03
N PRO A 154 65.24 43.69 13.73
CA PRO A 154 63.97 43.32 13.13
C PRO A 154 63.54 44.25 11.98
N ILE A 155 63.18 43.67 10.83
CA ILE A 155 62.75 44.40 9.64
C ILE A 155 61.22 44.40 9.58
N LEU A 156 60.61 45.46 10.11
CA LEU A 156 59.14 45.59 10.23
C LEU A 156 58.60 46.97 9.82
N ASP A 157 59.46 47.93 9.49
CA ASP A 157 59.05 49.33 9.31
C ASP A 157 57.99 49.53 8.23
N GLU A 158 58.09 48.80 7.12
CA GLU A 158 57.10 48.85 6.03
C GLU A 158 55.73 48.33 6.46
N LEU A 159 55.71 47.22 7.21
CA LEU A 159 54.49 46.62 7.75
C LEU A 159 53.84 47.53 8.79
N VAL A 160 54.62 48.07 9.73
CA VAL A 160 54.14 48.99 10.77
C VAL A 160 53.56 50.24 10.14
N ALA A 161 54.28 50.89 9.22
CA ALA A 161 53.80 52.08 8.52
C ALA A 161 52.54 51.80 7.67
N LEU A 162 52.42 50.62 7.08
CA LEU A 162 51.21 50.20 6.38
C LEU A 162 50.03 50.04 7.34
N LEU A 163 50.21 49.33 8.45
CA LEU A 163 49.16 49.12 9.45
C LEU A 163 48.71 50.43 10.09
N GLU A 164 49.63 51.30 10.51
CA GLU A 164 49.29 52.60 11.10
C GLU A 164 48.46 53.46 10.13
N ARG A 165 48.85 53.53 8.85
CA ARG A 165 48.09 54.28 7.84
C ARG A 165 46.70 53.70 7.60
N ARG A 166 46.56 52.38 7.58
CA ARG A 166 45.28 51.71 7.29
C ARG A 166 44.35 51.68 8.50
N LEU A 167 44.88 51.58 9.71
CA LEU A 167 44.11 51.64 10.96
C LEU A 167 43.67 53.08 11.28
N ALA A 168 44.42 54.09 10.84
CA ALA A 168 44.00 55.49 10.93
C ALA A 168 42.88 55.88 9.94
N ASP A 169 42.58 55.04 8.94
CA ASP A 169 41.50 55.28 7.97
C ASP A 169 40.13 54.99 8.60
N PRO A 170 39.25 56.00 8.77
CA PRO A 170 37.93 55.80 9.37
C PRO A 170 37.03 54.86 8.55
N ASP A 171 37.30 54.66 7.26
CA ASP A 171 36.51 53.74 6.43
C ASP A 171 36.90 52.26 6.64
N THR A 172 38.01 51.95 7.32
CA THR A 172 38.41 50.57 7.63
C THR A 172 37.37 49.89 8.53
N LEU A 173 36.93 50.56 9.60
CA LEU A 173 35.93 49.99 10.51
C LEU A 173 34.56 49.83 9.83
N ARG A 174 34.19 50.79 8.96
CA ARG A 174 32.96 50.69 8.16
C ARG A 174 33.01 49.49 7.22
N ARG A 175 34.13 49.27 6.52
CA ARG A 175 34.31 48.11 5.64
C ARG A 175 34.27 46.79 6.40
N ASN A 176 34.92 46.68 7.56
CA ASN A 176 34.82 45.49 8.40
C ASN A 176 33.38 45.24 8.88
N ARG A 177 32.64 46.30 9.25
CA ARG A 177 31.23 46.17 9.62
C ARG A 177 30.37 45.69 8.44
N LEU A 178 30.55 46.27 7.25
CA LEU A 178 29.87 45.82 6.03
C LEU A 178 30.20 44.36 5.71
N ARG A 179 31.45 43.94 5.90
CA ARG A 179 31.89 42.55 5.70
C ARG A 179 31.20 41.58 6.67
N GLY A 180 31.16 41.93 7.96
CA GLY A 180 30.43 41.14 8.95
C GLY A 180 28.94 41.00 8.58
N TRP A 181 28.33 42.06 8.04
CA TRP A 181 26.95 42.00 7.56
C TRP A 181 26.76 41.11 6.34
N GLU A 182 27.65 41.19 5.36
CA GLU A 182 27.64 40.34 4.17
C GLU A 182 27.66 38.85 4.57
N VAL A 183 28.58 38.47 5.45
CA VAL A 183 28.70 37.09 5.95
C VAL A 183 27.44 36.65 6.69
N ARG A 184 26.88 37.51 7.54
CA ARG A 184 25.66 37.21 8.31
C ARG A 184 24.44 37.03 7.41
N LEU A 185 24.26 37.90 6.42
CA LEU A 185 23.15 37.82 5.48
C LEU A 185 23.26 36.57 4.61
N GLN A 186 24.46 36.23 4.13
CA GLN A 186 24.66 35.00 3.37
C GLN A 186 24.32 33.76 4.20
N ARG A 187 24.79 33.70 5.46
CA ARG A 187 24.44 32.60 6.38
C ARG A 187 22.93 32.50 6.63
N ALA A 188 22.23 33.62 6.76
CA ALA A 188 20.78 33.66 6.95
C ALA A 188 20.04 33.14 5.70
N VAL A 189 20.48 33.54 4.50
CA VAL A 189 19.95 33.02 3.22
C VAL A 189 20.14 31.50 3.14
N ASP A 190 21.35 31.01 3.37
CA ASP A 190 21.67 29.57 3.31
C ASP A 190 20.87 28.77 4.36
N ALA A 191 20.61 29.34 5.53
CA ALA A 191 19.78 28.72 6.56
C ALA A 191 18.31 28.63 6.12
N GLY A 192 17.75 29.70 5.54
CA GLY A 192 16.40 29.72 5.00
C GLY A 192 16.22 28.71 3.85
N GLU A 193 17.18 28.61 2.93
CA GLU A 193 17.14 27.63 1.84
C GLU A 193 17.17 26.19 2.35
N ARG A 194 17.99 25.91 3.38
CA ARG A 194 18.04 24.61 4.04
C ARG A 194 16.72 24.27 4.72
N GLU A 195 16.08 25.23 5.39
CA GLU A 195 14.77 25.06 6.02
C GLU A 195 13.68 24.74 4.99
N VAL A 196 13.58 25.53 3.91
CA VAL A 196 12.61 25.32 2.82
C VAL A 196 12.82 23.95 2.18
N THR A 197 14.07 23.56 1.94
CA THR A 197 14.41 22.25 1.37
C THR A 197 14.04 21.12 2.35
N GLY A 198 14.31 21.29 3.64
CA GLY A 198 13.91 20.36 4.70
C GLY A 198 12.39 20.19 4.77
N HIS A 199 11.64 21.29 4.72
CA HIS A 199 10.17 21.28 4.71
C HIS A 199 9.63 20.52 3.49
N ARG A 200 10.14 20.81 2.28
CA ARG A 200 9.75 20.09 1.04
C ARG A 200 10.02 18.59 1.14
N ARG A 201 11.17 18.18 1.71
CA ARG A 201 11.50 16.76 1.93
C ARG A 201 10.52 16.09 2.89
N ARG A 202 10.11 16.78 3.96
CA ARG A 202 9.13 16.28 4.92
C ARG A 202 7.75 16.09 4.29
N VAL A 203 7.28 17.07 3.51
CA VAL A 203 6.01 16.97 2.77
C VAL A 203 6.05 15.82 1.76
N ALA A 204 7.15 15.67 1.01
CA ALA A 204 7.32 14.55 0.09
C ALA A 204 7.34 13.19 0.80
N ALA A 205 7.92 13.09 2.00
CA ALA A 205 7.85 11.89 2.83
C ALA A 205 6.39 11.54 3.21
N LEU A 206 5.63 12.51 3.71
CA LEU A 206 4.21 12.31 4.07
C LEU A 206 3.36 11.86 2.87
N HIS A 207 3.60 12.39 1.67
CA HIS A 207 2.92 11.93 0.47
C HIS A 207 3.27 10.48 0.10
N ARG A 208 4.53 10.07 0.27
CA ARG A 208 4.96 8.69 0.05
C ARG A 208 4.31 7.74 1.07
N ASP A 209 4.28 8.12 2.34
CA ASP A 209 3.65 7.33 3.40
C ASP A 209 2.16 7.15 3.14
N ARG A 210 1.46 8.24 2.79
CA ARG A 210 0.04 8.19 2.38
C ARG A 210 -0.17 7.28 1.17
N ALA A 211 0.69 7.38 0.15
CA ALA A 211 0.57 6.53 -1.04
C ALA A 211 0.82 5.05 -0.72
N ALA A 212 1.74 4.75 0.19
CA ALA A 212 2.03 3.39 0.65
C ALA A 212 0.86 2.81 1.46
N GLU A 213 0.26 3.60 2.35
CA GLU A 213 -0.93 3.19 3.12
C GLU A 213 -2.13 2.94 2.21
N LEU A 214 -2.42 3.86 1.28
CA LEU A 214 -3.49 3.67 0.29
C LEU A 214 -3.28 2.42 -0.56
N ARG A 215 -2.02 2.09 -0.92
CA ARG A 215 -1.71 0.86 -1.65
C ARG A 215 -1.96 -0.39 -0.80
N ARG A 216 -1.53 -0.39 0.47
CA ARG A 216 -1.79 -1.49 1.40
C ARG A 216 -3.28 -1.73 1.59
N HIS A 217 -4.07 -0.68 1.79
CA HIS A 217 -5.52 -0.80 1.87
C HIS A 217 -6.16 -1.36 0.58
N ARG A 218 -5.72 -0.92 -0.62
CA ARG A 218 -6.23 -1.47 -1.89
C ARG A 218 -5.92 -2.96 -2.05
N LEU A 219 -4.72 -3.39 -1.64
CA LEU A 219 -4.33 -4.80 -1.68
C LEU A 219 -5.18 -5.62 -0.69
N ALA A 220 -5.30 -5.18 0.56
CA ALA A 220 -6.12 -5.84 1.57
C ALA A 220 -7.60 -5.98 1.12
N ARG A 221 -8.18 -4.92 0.55
CA ARG A 221 -9.53 -4.95 -0.06
C ARG A 221 -9.64 -6.02 -1.15
N THR A 222 -8.65 -6.09 -2.03
CA THR A 222 -8.64 -7.06 -3.13
C THR A 222 -8.53 -8.49 -2.59
N GLU A 223 -7.65 -8.72 -1.62
CA GLU A 223 -7.49 -10.03 -0.95
C GLU A 223 -8.76 -10.47 -0.24
N GLN A 224 -9.43 -9.57 0.49
CA GLN A 224 -10.69 -9.85 1.16
C GLN A 224 -11.81 -10.19 0.16
N ALA A 225 -11.92 -9.44 -0.94
CA ALA A 225 -12.90 -9.71 -2.00
C ALA A 225 -12.65 -11.08 -2.68
N ILE A 226 -11.39 -11.42 -2.95
CA ILE A 226 -11.00 -12.73 -3.50
C ILE A 226 -11.34 -13.85 -2.51
N ALA A 227 -11.03 -13.67 -1.22
CA ALA A 227 -11.33 -14.64 -0.18
C ALA A 227 -12.85 -14.87 0.00
N LEU A 228 -13.65 -13.79 -0.01
CA LEU A 228 -15.11 -13.87 0.03
C LEU A 228 -15.65 -14.67 -1.16
N ARG A 229 -15.24 -14.31 -2.38
CA ARG A 229 -15.67 -15.01 -3.59
C ARG A 229 -15.26 -16.48 -3.56
N GLY A 230 -14.04 -16.79 -3.12
CA GLY A 230 -13.56 -18.17 -2.94
C GLY A 230 -14.45 -18.99 -2.01
N ARG A 231 -14.78 -18.44 -0.83
CA ARG A 231 -15.67 -19.09 0.16
C ARG A 231 -17.09 -19.29 -0.37
N LEU A 232 -17.65 -18.30 -1.06
CA LEU A 232 -18.99 -18.40 -1.66
C LEU A 232 -19.07 -19.43 -2.80
N GLN A 233 -18.05 -19.49 -3.67
CA GLN A 233 -17.99 -20.53 -4.70
C GLN A 233 -17.86 -21.94 -4.10
N GLN A 234 -17.08 -22.09 -3.04
CA GLN A 234 -16.98 -23.36 -2.31
C GLN A 234 -18.33 -23.76 -1.68
N ALA A 235 -19.03 -22.80 -1.07
CA ALA A 235 -20.37 -23.03 -0.51
C ALA A 235 -21.38 -23.41 -1.59
N ARG A 236 -21.36 -22.74 -2.74
CA ARG A 236 -22.20 -23.10 -3.90
C ARG A 236 -22.01 -24.55 -4.33
N VAL A 237 -20.76 -25.01 -4.45
CA VAL A 237 -20.45 -26.39 -4.83
C VAL A 237 -20.97 -27.38 -3.79
N ARG A 238 -20.75 -27.11 -2.50
CA ARG A 238 -21.25 -27.96 -1.39
C ARG A 238 -22.78 -28.04 -1.37
N LEU A 239 -23.46 -26.90 -1.51
CA LEU A 239 -24.92 -26.82 -1.49
C LEU A 239 -25.56 -27.50 -2.71
N ALA A 240 -24.97 -27.34 -3.90
CA ALA A 240 -25.40 -28.06 -5.10
C ALA A 240 -25.24 -29.58 -4.95
N HIS A 241 -24.13 -30.02 -4.35
CA HIS A 241 -23.92 -31.44 -4.05
C HIS A 241 -24.95 -31.97 -3.05
N LEU A 242 -25.22 -31.22 -1.97
CA LEU A 242 -26.26 -31.55 -0.99
C LEU A 242 -27.65 -31.65 -1.62
N ALA A 243 -28.02 -30.69 -2.48
CA ALA A 243 -29.29 -30.69 -3.22
C ALA A 243 -29.45 -31.94 -4.10
N ARG A 244 -28.39 -32.30 -4.82
CA ARG A 244 -28.35 -33.49 -5.67
C ARG A 244 -28.48 -34.78 -4.86
N ASN A 245 -27.79 -34.87 -3.73
CA ASN A 245 -27.87 -36.03 -2.84
C ASN A 245 -29.27 -36.17 -2.23
N ARG A 246 -29.88 -35.09 -1.75
CA ARG A 246 -31.26 -35.12 -1.20
C ARG A 246 -32.29 -35.53 -2.23
N THR A 247 -32.18 -35.02 -3.46
CA THR A 247 -33.07 -35.40 -4.56
C THR A 247 -32.92 -36.89 -4.90
N THR A 248 -31.68 -37.40 -4.92
CA THR A 248 -31.39 -38.80 -5.24
C THR A 248 -31.89 -39.73 -4.14
N ALA A 249 -31.68 -39.37 -2.87
CA ALA A 249 -32.21 -40.10 -1.72
C ALA A 249 -33.75 -40.13 -1.72
N MET A 250 -34.39 -38.98 -1.96
CA MET A 250 -35.85 -38.91 -2.09
C MET A 250 -36.39 -39.79 -3.23
N ARG A 251 -35.72 -39.80 -4.38
CA ARG A 251 -36.11 -40.69 -5.49
C ARG A 251 -36.02 -42.17 -5.09
N ALA A 252 -34.96 -42.57 -4.39
CA ALA A 252 -34.79 -43.93 -3.92
C ALA A 252 -35.90 -44.32 -2.92
N GLU A 253 -36.16 -43.48 -1.92
CA GLU A 253 -37.24 -43.62 -0.93
C GLU A 253 -38.61 -43.80 -1.61
N LEU A 254 -38.96 -42.88 -2.52
CA LEU A 254 -40.24 -42.94 -3.24
C LEU A 254 -40.35 -44.11 -4.22
N ALA A 255 -39.24 -44.58 -4.80
CA ALA A 255 -39.22 -45.74 -5.68
C ALA A 255 -39.45 -47.05 -4.90
N GLU A 256 -38.91 -47.14 -3.68
CA GLU A 256 -39.17 -48.23 -2.75
C GLU A 256 -40.64 -48.25 -2.32
N ASP A 257 -41.19 -47.10 -1.93
CA ASP A 257 -42.61 -46.94 -1.62
C ASP A 257 -43.50 -47.33 -2.81
N ALA A 258 -43.10 -46.97 -4.03
CA ALA A 258 -43.83 -47.32 -5.25
C ALA A 258 -43.92 -48.83 -5.51
N ALA A 259 -42.96 -49.62 -5.03
CA ALA A 259 -42.96 -51.07 -5.19
C ALA A 259 -44.11 -51.76 -4.43
N GLY A 260 -44.57 -51.15 -3.32
CA GLY A 260 -45.61 -51.66 -2.42
C GLY A 260 -47.05 -51.20 -2.70
N ILE A 261 -47.30 -50.33 -3.69
CA ILE A 261 -48.59 -49.67 -3.87
C ILE A 261 -49.67 -50.59 -4.45
N ARG A 262 -50.85 -50.61 -3.79
CA ARG A 262 -52.09 -51.22 -4.31
C ARG A 262 -52.93 -50.21 -5.11
N ARG A 263 -53.73 -50.69 -6.08
CA ARG A 263 -54.56 -49.88 -7.01
C ARG A 263 -55.41 -48.77 -6.38
N ARG A 264 -55.83 -48.90 -5.11
CA ARG A 264 -56.70 -47.95 -4.39
C ARG A 264 -55.97 -46.80 -3.68
N THR A 265 -54.63 -46.83 -3.57
CA THR A 265 -53.86 -45.86 -2.76
C THR A 265 -53.07 -44.86 -3.63
N ARG A 266 -53.40 -44.76 -4.92
CA ARG A 266 -52.60 -44.00 -5.91
C ARG A 266 -52.66 -42.49 -5.75
N ASP A 267 -53.85 -41.93 -5.52
CA ASP A 267 -54.01 -40.48 -5.32
C ASP A 267 -53.33 -40.02 -4.01
N ARG A 268 -53.32 -40.90 -3.00
CA ARG A 268 -52.58 -40.71 -1.75
C ARG A 268 -51.07 -40.71 -1.97
N PHE A 269 -50.55 -41.58 -2.83
CA PHE A 269 -49.13 -41.58 -3.18
C PHE A 269 -48.73 -40.30 -3.91
N ALA A 270 -49.53 -39.84 -4.88
CA ALA A 270 -49.28 -38.58 -5.56
C ALA A 270 -49.29 -37.37 -4.59
N ALA A 271 -50.19 -37.36 -3.60
CA ALA A 271 -50.17 -36.37 -2.52
C ALA A 271 -48.90 -36.47 -1.66
N HIS A 272 -48.56 -37.67 -1.21
CA HIS A 272 -47.34 -37.94 -0.43
C HIS A 272 -46.06 -37.51 -1.15
N THR A 273 -45.93 -37.78 -2.47
CA THR A 273 -44.81 -37.30 -3.28
C THR A 273 -44.74 -35.77 -3.27
N ARG A 274 -45.86 -35.05 -3.42
CA ARG A 274 -45.86 -33.58 -3.38
C ARG A 274 -45.43 -33.06 -2.01
N ASP A 275 -45.92 -33.65 -0.92
CA ASP A 275 -45.54 -33.28 0.44
C ASP A 275 -44.04 -33.51 0.67
N ARG A 276 -43.51 -34.65 0.19
CA ARG A 276 -42.09 -34.99 0.30
C ARG A 276 -41.20 -34.06 -0.51
N VAL A 277 -41.61 -33.71 -1.74
CA VAL A 277 -40.93 -32.69 -2.56
C VAL A 277 -40.88 -31.36 -1.81
N GLY A 278 -42.00 -30.91 -1.23
CA GLY A 278 -42.07 -29.69 -0.42
C GLY A 278 -41.12 -29.74 0.78
N ALA A 279 -41.05 -30.87 1.49
CA ALA A 279 -40.14 -31.07 2.60
C ALA A 279 -38.66 -31.01 2.18
N VAL A 280 -38.29 -31.59 1.03
CA VAL A 280 -36.91 -31.51 0.51
C VAL A 280 -36.55 -30.08 0.14
N ILE A 281 -37.45 -29.35 -0.52
CA ILE A 281 -37.25 -27.93 -0.88
C ILE A 281 -37.02 -27.10 0.39
N ALA A 282 -37.88 -27.24 1.40
CA ALA A 282 -37.75 -26.52 2.67
C ALA A 282 -36.44 -26.88 3.40
N ALA A 283 -36.07 -28.16 3.42
CA ALA A 283 -34.84 -28.61 4.07
C ALA A 283 -33.56 -28.11 3.36
N VAL A 284 -33.58 -27.97 2.03
CA VAL A 284 -32.46 -27.38 1.30
C VAL A 284 -32.43 -25.87 1.48
N ASP A 285 -33.56 -25.16 1.42
CA ASP A 285 -33.60 -23.72 1.67
C ASP A 285 -33.09 -23.37 3.09
N ALA A 286 -33.49 -24.14 4.11
CA ALA A 286 -32.97 -24.00 5.47
C ALA A 286 -31.45 -24.24 5.54
N ALA A 287 -30.92 -25.25 4.86
CA ALA A 287 -29.48 -25.53 4.81
C ALA A 287 -28.69 -24.43 4.08
N VAL A 288 -29.27 -23.84 3.02
CA VAL A 288 -28.70 -22.68 2.33
C VAL A 288 -28.63 -21.49 3.27
N ASN A 289 -29.71 -21.18 3.98
CA ASN A 289 -29.76 -20.05 4.92
C ASN A 289 -28.73 -20.23 6.04
N ASP A 290 -28.69 -21.40 6.67
CA ASP A 290 -27.75 -21.69 7.76
C ASP A 290 -26.28 -21.62 7.31
N GLU A 291 -25.94 -22.11 6.11
CA GLU A 291 -24.58 -21.99 5.58
C GLU A 291 -24.20 -20.52 5.30
N LEU A 292 -25.14 -19.73 4.75
CA LEU A 292 -24.91 -18.30 4.48
C LEU A 292 -24.79 -17.49 5.77
N ASP A 293 -25.58 -17.81 6.80
CA ASP A 293 -25.51 -17.20 8.13
C ASP A 293 -24.17 -17.53 8.80
N ARG A 294 -23.73 -18.78 8.73
CA ARG A 294 -22.41 -19.20 9.23
C ARG A 294 -21.26 -18.49 8.50
N LEU A 295 -21.36 -18.29 7.18
CA LEU A 295 -20.37 -17.53 6.42
C LEU A 295 -20.35 -16.04 6.79
N ALA A 296 -21.52 -15.42 6.97
CA ALA A 296 -21.61 -14.03 7.41
C ALA A 296 -21.00 -13.85 8.80
N ALA A 297 -21.34 -14.73 9.76
CA ALA A 297 -20.79 -14.72 11.11
C ALA A 297 -19.26 -14.91 11.13
N ALA A 298 -18.74 -15.85 10.33
CA ALA A 298 -17.29 -16.08 10.21
C ALA A 298 -16.52 -14.90 9.60
N LEU A 299 -17.21 -13.97 8.94
CA LEU A 299 -16.66 -12.74 8.38
C LEU A 299 -16.97 -11.50 9.24
N GLY A 300 -17.70 -11.66 10.35
CA GLY A 300 -18.16 -10.54 11.18
C GLY A 300 -19.14 -9.60 10.45
N LEU A 301 -19.89 -10.15 9.48
CA LEU A 301 -20.88 -9.44 8.68
C LEU A 301 -22.30 -9.78 9.14
N SER A 302 -23.26 -8.93 8.76
CA SER A 302 -24.67 -9.20 8.98
C SER A 302 -25.16 -10.26 8.00
N ALA A 303 -26.02 -11.16 8.48
CA ALA A 303 -26.63 -12.20 7.67
C ALA A 303 -27.33 -11.61 6.44
N PRO A 304 -27.20 -12.23 5.26
CA PRO A 304 -27.93 -11.78 4.08
C PRO A 304 -29.44 -11.94 4.32
N PRO A 305 -30.28 -11.03 3.80
CA PRO A 305 -31.71 -11.09 4.02
C PRO A 305 -32.29 -12.44 3.54
N PRO A 306 -33.22 -13.04 4.30
CA PRO A 306 -33.90 -14.23 3.84
C PRO A 306 -34.74 -13.88 2.61
N ALA A 307 -34.68 -14.73 1.59
CA ALA A 307 -35.53 -14.63 0.43
C ALA A 307 -36.92 -15.16 0.78
N GLY A 308 -37.90 -14.73 -0.02
CA GLY A 308 -39.27 -15.23 0.09
C GLY A 308 -39.38 -16.75 0.01
N PRO A 309 -40.52 -17.31 0.44
CA PRO A 309 -40.74 -18.75 0.52
C PRO A 309 -40.47 -19.42 -0.83
N PRO A 310 -39.90 -20.64 -0.83
CA PRO A 310 -39.58 -21.33 -2.07
C PRO A 310 -40.86 -21.65 -2.85
N ILE A 311 -40.87 -21.35 -4.14
CA ILE A 311 -42.00 -21.64 -5.03
C ILE A 311 -41.94 -23.13 -5.40
N PRO A 312 -42.97 -23.93 -5.09
CA PRO A 312 -43.00 -25.34 -5.46
C PRO A 312 -43.06 -25.50 -6.98
N PRO A 313 -42.30 -26.45 -7.58
CA PRO A 313 -42.41 -26.72 -9.01
C PRO A 313 -43.79 -27.30 -9.34
N GLU A 314 -44.32 -26.95 -10.51
CA GLU A 314 -45.54 -27.60 -11.02
C GLU A 314 -45.25 -29.06 -11.35
N LEU A 315 -45.87 -29.96 -10.58
CA LEU A 315 -45.74 -31.40 -10.72
C LEU A 315 -46.95 -31.98 -11.46
N PRO A 316 -46.78 -32.51 -12.70
CA PRO A 316 -47.87 -33.18 -13.40
C PRO A 316 -48.30 -34.44 -12.63
N GLY A 317 -49.59 -34.78 -12.67
CA GLY A 317 -50.08 -36.03 -12.11
C GLY A 317 -49.59 -37.26 -12.91
N PRO A 318 -49.50 -38.45 -12.29
CA PRO A 318 -49.08 -39.65 -13.01
C PRO A 318 -50.04 -39.98 -14.17
N PRO A 319 -49.55 -40.27 -15.39
CA PRO A 319 -50.37 -40.38 -16.60
C PRO A 319 -51.12 -41.72 -16.71
N LEU A 320 -51.92 -42.08 -15.70
CA LEU A 320 -52.55 -43.40 -15.56
C LEU A 320 -54.01 -43.45 -16.09
N ARG A 321 -54.56 -42.33 -16.60
CA ARG A 321 -55.98 -42.22 -16.98
C ARG A 321 -56.34 -42.91 -18.32
N SER A 322 -55.40 -43.08 -19.24
CA SER A 322 -55.63 -43.69 -20.57
C SER A 322 -56.02 -45.18 -20.52
N ARG A 323 -55.68 -45.87 -19.43
CA ARG A 323 -55.78 -47.34 -19.32
C ARG A 323 -57.18 -47.89 -19.05
N ARG A 324 -58.17 -47.08 -18.65
CA ARG A 324 -59.54 -47.60 -18.42
C ARG A 324 -60.18 -48.13 -19.70
N LEU A 325 -59.84 -47.53 -20.86
CA LEU A 325 -60.33 -47.95 -22.17
C LEU A 325 -59.54 -49.18 -22.66
N GLU A 326 -58.21 -49.11 -22.58
CA GLU A 326 -57.30 -50.15 -23.05
C GLU A 326 -57.44 -51.46 -22.25
N ALA A 327 -57.61 -51.38 -20.93
CA ALA A 327 -57.86 -52.53 -20.07
C ALA A 327 -59.23 -53.18 -20.34
N ARG A 328 -60.23 -52.40 -20.78
CA ARG A 328 -61.54 -52.92 -21.20
C ARG A 328 -61.40 -53.73 -22.49
N LEU A 329 -60.60 -53.23 -23.43
CA LEU A 329 -60.28 -53.93 -24.68
C LEU A 329 -59.48 -55.22 -24.42
N THR A 330 -58.47 -55.18 -23.53
CA THR A 330 -57.71 -56.40 -23.17
C THR A 330 -58.55 -57.39 -22.37
N MET A 331 -59.49 -56.92 -21.54
CA MET A 331 -60.41 -57.78 -20.79
C MET A 331 -61.39 -58.49 -21.72
N VAL A 332 -61.94 -57.79 -22.73
CA VAL A 332 -62.81 -58.41 -23.75
C VAL A 332 -62.04 -59.43 -24.59
N LEU A 333 -60.83 -59.09 -25.02
CA LEU A 333 -59.97 -59.99 -25.80
C LEU A 333 -59.50 -61.22 -24.98
N GLY A 334 -59.12 -61.01 -23.72
CA GLY A 334 -58.74 -62.07 -22.79
C GLY A 334 -59.91 -62.96 -22.38
N ALA A 335 -61.11 -62.41 -22.24
CA ALA A 335 -62.33 -63.18 -22.01
C ALA A 335 -62.64 -64.10 -23.21
N GLY A 336 -62.48 -63.61 -24.44
CA GLY A 336 -62.63 -64.42 -25.66
C GLY A 336 -61.61 -65.56 -25.76
N PHE A 337 -60.34 -65.28 -25.45
CA PHE A 337 -59.28 -66.29 -25.46
C PHE A 337 -59.44 -67.33 -24.35
N GLY A 338 -59.77 -66.90 -23.12
CA GLY A 338 -60.02 -67.78 -21.98
C GLY A 338 -61.23 -68.70 -22.19
N LEU A 339 -62.29 -68.19 -22.83
CA LEU A 339 -63.44 -68.99 -23.26
C LEU A 339 -63.03 -70.07 -24.27
N GLY A 340 -62.19 -69.73 -25.26
CA GLY A 340 -61.68 -70.68 -26.25
C GLY A 340 -60.81 -71.79 -25.64
N MET A 341 -59.92 -71.45 -24.70
CA MET A 341 -59.09 -72.41 -23.98
C MET A 341 -59.92 -73.30 -23.05
N ALA A 342 -60.93 -72.75 -22.37
CA ALA A 342 -61.85 -73.52 -21.53
C ALA A 342 -62.60 -74.59 -22.34
N LEU A 343 -63.06 -74.24 -23.54
CA LEU A 343 -63.73 -75.17 -24.46
C LEU A 343 -62.78 -76.26 -24.96
N MET A 344 -61.51 -75.95 -25.23
CA MET A 344 -60.52 -76.95 -25.63
C MET A 344 -60.17 -77.93 -24.49
N VAL A 345 -59.96 -77.44 -23.27
CA VAL A 345 -59.66 -78.30 -22.10
C VAL A 345 -60.88 -79.15 -21.71
N THR A 346 -62.07 -78.57 -21.77
CA THR A 346 -63.35 -79.29 -21.61
C THR A 346 -63.45 -80.47 -22.56
N ARG A 347 -63.05 -80.27 -23.82
CA ARG A 347 -63.09 -81.30 -24.86
C ARG A 347 -62.07 -82.43 -24.61
N LEU A 348 -60.93 -82.11 -24.00
CA LEU A 348 -59.90 -83.09 -23.66
C LEU A 348 -60.32 -83.96 -22.44
N VAL A 349 -60.94 -83.36 -21.43
CA VAL A 349 -61.41 -84.06 -20.21
C VAL A 349 -62.65 -84.90 -20.49
N ALA A 350 -63.55 -84.43 -21.37
CA ALA A 350 -64.70 -85.20 -21.82
C ALA A 350 -64.33 -86.53 -22.51
N GLY A 351 -63.09 -86.66 -23.03
CA GLY A 351 -62.58 -87.89 -23.63
C GLY A 351 -62.07 -88.95 -22.64
N LEU A 352 -61.87 -88.61 -21.36
CA LEU A 352 -61.21 -89.49 -20.38
C LEU A 352 -62.15 -90.11 -19.32
N ALA A 353 -63.33 -89.53 -19.05
CA ALA A 353 -64.32 -90.10 -18.13
C ALA A 353 -65.74 -89.54 -18.39
N PRO A 354 -66.70 -90.32 -18.94
CA PRO A 354 -68.02 -89.81 -19.35
C PRO A 354 -68.96 -89.39 -18.22
N GLY A 355 -68.66 -89.72 -16.95
CA GLY A 355 -69.56 -89.54 -15.81
C GLY A 355 -69.39 -88.24 -14.98
N MET A 356 -68.34 -87.43 -15.23
CA MET A 356 -68.04 -86.20 -14.46
C MET A 356 -67.83 -84.97 -15.36
N THR A 357 -68.44 -84.97 -16.55
CA THR A 357 -68.21 -84.00 -17.62
C THR A 357 -68.60 -82.57 -17.23
N THR A 358 -69.73 -82.37 -16.54
CA THR A 358 -70.19 -81.05 -16.07
C THR A 358 -69.26 -80.41 -15.03
N ALA A 359 -68.66 -81.22 -14.14
CA ALA A 359 -67.72 -80.73 -13.13
C ALA A 359 -66.38 -80.32 -13.76
N GLY A 360 -65.89 -81.09 -14.75
CA GLY A 360 -64.65 -80.79 -15.47
C GLY A 360 -64.70 -79.52 -16.31
N VAL A 361 -65.83 -79.26 -16.99
CA VAL A 361 -66.06 -78.02 -17.78
C VAL A 361 -65.99 -76.79 -16.88
N ALA A 362 -66.72 -76.84 -15.76
CA ALA A 362 -66.79 -75.73 -14.82
C ALA A 362 -65.42 -75.45 -14.19
N ALA A 363 -64.69 -76.51 -13.79
CA ALA A 363 -63.35 -76.37 -13.22
C ALA A 363 -62.33 -75.82 -14.24
N GLY A 364 -62.34 -76.31 -15.48
CA GLY A 364 -61.45 -75.84 -16.54
C GLY A 364 -61.71 -74.39 -16.95
N ALA A 365 -62.98 -73.99 -17.04
CA ALA A 365 -63.36 -72.60 -17.31
C ALA A 365 -62.96 -71.65 -16.18
N LEU A 366 -63.16 -72.05 -14.92
CA LEU A 366 -62.74 -71.26 -13.77
C LEU A 366 -61.21 -71.11 -13.71
N LEU A 367 -60.46 -72.18 -13.98
CA LEU A 367 -58.99 -72.12 -14.01
C LEU A 367 -58.46 -71.26 -15.16
N GLY A 368 -59.01 -71.40 -16.37
CA GLY A 368 -58.62 -70.59 -17.53
C GLY A 368 -58.90 -69.09 -17.33
N LEU A 369 -60.04 -68.75 -16.74
CA LEU A 369 -60.37 -67.37 -16.37
C LEU A 369 -59.48 -66.85 -15.24
N ALA A 370 -59.17 -67.68 -14.24
CA ALA A 370 -58.27 -67.33 -13.15
C ALA A 370 -56.84 -67.05 -13.65
N SER A 371 -56.28 -67.92 -14.51
CA SER A 371 -54.94 -67.75 -15.07
C SER A 371 -54.84 -66.54 -16.02
N THR A 372 -55.86 -66.29 -16.84
CA THR A 372 -55.90 -65.11 -17.73
C THR A 372 -56.03 -63.82 -16.92
N GLY A 373 -56.91 -63.81 -15.91
CA GLY A 373 -57.03 -62.72 -14.96
C GLY A 373 -55.73 -62.46 -14.19
N TRP A 374 -55.01 -63.52 -13.83
CA TRP A 374 -53.71 -63.44 -13.18
C TRP A 374 -52.64 -62.84 -14.09
N LEU A 375 -52.49 -63.30 -15.33
CA LEU A 375 -51.47 -62.78 -16.27
C LEU A 375 -51.72 -61.30 -16.65
N VAL A 376 -52.98 -60.93 -16.91
CA VAL A 376 -53.37 -59.53 -17.16
C VAL A 376 -53.16 -58.67 -15.91
N GLY A 377 -53.37 -59.26 -14.72
CA GLY A 377 -53.03 -58.67 -13.43
C GLY A 377 -51.53 -58.38 -13.31
N VAL A 378 -50.68 -59.39 -13.50
CA VAL A 378 -49.21 -59.29 -13.37
C VAL A 378 -48.61 -58.34 -14.40
N ARG A 379 -48.94 -58.46 -15.69
CA ARG A 379 -48.47 -57.53 -16.73
C ARG A 379 -48.95 -56.11 -16.47
N GLY A 380 -50.16 -55.99 -15.93
CA GLY A 380 -50.71 -54.73 -15.49
C GLY A 380 -49.98 -54.08 -14.32
N LEU A 381 -49.44 -54.87 -13.39
CA LEU A 381 -48.66 -54.38 -12.26
C LEU A 381 -47.25 -53.93 -12.70
N LEU A 382 -46.61 -54.66 -13.60
CA LEU A 382 -45.27 -54.30 -14.12
C LEU A 382 -45.30 -53.00 -14.93
N HIS A 383 -46.31 -52.82 -15.79
CA HIS A 383 -46.46 -51.57 -16.56
C HIS A 383 -46.79 -50.38 -15.66
N ASP A 384 -47.68 -50.56 -14.67
CA ASP A 384 -48.01 -49.50 -13.71
C ASP A 384 -46.77 -49.06 -12.90
N ARG A 385 -45.89 -50.01 -12.55
CA ARG A 385 -44.59 -49.71 -11.90
C ARG A 385 -43.64 -48.93 -12.83
N ALA A 386 -43.54 -49.31 -14.10
CA ALA A 386 -42.70 -48.60 -15.07
C ALA A 386 -43.17 -47.15 -15.29
N VAL A 387 -44.48 -46.92 -15.34
CA VAL A 387 -45.05 -45.56 -15.46
C VAL A 387 -44.78 -44.73 -14.21
N LEU A 388 -44.90 -45.32 -13.01
CA LEU A 388 -44.59 -44.64 -11.75
C LEU A 388 -43.11 -44.31 -11.63
N ASP A 389 -42.19 -45.21 -12.01
CA ASP A 389 -40.76 -44.93 -11.97
C ASP A 389 -40.36 -43.84 -12.98
N ARG A 390 -40.97 -43.83 -14.17
CA ARG A 390 -40.80 -42.77 -15.17
C ARG A 390 -41.33 -41.43 -14.65
N TRP A 391 -42.49 -41.41 -14.01
CA TRP A 391 -43.05 -40.22 -13.39
C TRP A 391 -42.17 -39.72 -12.24
N LEU A 392 -41.70 -40.59 -11.34
CA LEU A 392 -40.77 -40.24 -10.27
C LEU A 392 -39.44 -39.69 -10.80
N SER A 393 -38.97 -40.18 -11.94
CA SER A 393 -37.78 -39.63 -12.61
C SER A 393 -38.01 -38.20 -13.09
N ASP A 394 -39.18 -37.89 -13.66
CA ASP A 394 -39.55 -36.53 -14.09
C ASP A 394 -39.72 -35.59 -12.87
N VAL A 395 -40.39 -36.07 -11.81
CA VAL A 395 -40.52 -35.33 -10.54
C VAL A 395 -39.15 -35.02 -9.94
N ALA A 396 -38.25 -36.01 -9.88
CA ALA A 396 -36.90 -35.82 -9.36
C ALA A 396 -36.07 -34.86 -10.22
N ALA A 397 -36.22 -34.88 -11.54
CA ALA A 397 -35.56 -33.95 -12.44
C ALA A 397 -36.05 -32.50 -12.24
N ARG A 398 -37.37 -32.30 -12.14
CA ARG A 398 -37.96 -30.97 -11.86
C ARG A 398 -37.57 -30.45 -10.48
N LEU A 399 -37.61 -31.30 -9.46
CA LEU A 399 -37.14 -30.94 -8.11
C LEU A 399 -35.66 -30.54 -8.13
N ARG A 400 -34.80 -31.33 -8.78
CA ARG A 400 -33.37 -31.01 -8.90
C ARG A 400 -33.16 -29.64 -9.51
N SER A 401 -33.82 -29.37 -10.64
CA SER A 401 -33.72 -28.08 -11.32
C SER A 401 -34.17 -26.92 -10.41
N ALA A 402 -35.33 -27.05 -9.76
CA ALA A 402 -35.87 -26.02 -8.89
C ALA A 402 -34.96 -25.73 -7.68
N VAL A 403 -34.38 -26.77 -7.08
CA VAL A 403 -33.48 -26.61 -5.93
C VAL A 403 -32.12 -26.06 -6.35
N GLU A 404 -31.54 -26.50 -7.48
CA GLU A 404 -30.28 -25.96 -8.01
C GLU A 404 -30.41 -24.47 -8.39
N GLU A 405 -31.52 -24.09 -9.02
CA GLU A 405 -31.85 -22.69 -9.32
C GLU A 405 -31.99 -21.86 -8.04
N ARG A 406 -32.65 -22.41 -7.02
CA ARG A 406 -32.79 -21.76 -5.71
C ARG A 406 -31.44 -21.57 -5.02
N VAL A 407 -30.57 -22.57 -5.02
CA VAL A 407 -29.20 -22.44 -4.48
C VAL A 407 -28.43 -21.35 -5.22
N ALA A 408 -28.46 -21.37 -6.57
CA ALA A 408 -27.71 -20.41 -7.38
C ALA A 408 -28.19 -18.96 -7.16
N SER A 409 -29.51 -18.73 -7.18
CA SER A 409 -30.09 -17.40 -6.94
C SER A 409 -29.81 -16.89 -5.52
N ARG A 410 -29.86 -17.77 -4.51
CA ARG A 410 -29.58 -17.38 -3.12
C ARG A 410 -28.12 -17.07 -2.86
N VAL A 411 -27.21 -17.87 -3.39
CA VAL A 411 -25.77 -17.59 -3.29
C VAL A 411 -25.42 -16.29 -4.00
N LEU A 412 -26.00 -16.01 -5.17
CA LEU A 412 -25.78 -14.76 -5.89
C LEU A 412 -26.29 -13.54 -5.10
N ALA A 413 -27.51 -13.62 -4.55
CA ALA A 413 -28.06 -12.55 -3.72
C ALA A 413 -27.17 -12.31 -2.47
N ALA A 414 -26.69 -13.38 -1.84
CA ALA A 414 -25.78 -13.28 -0.71
C ALA A 414 -24.42 -12.68 -1.11
N GLU A 415 -23.85 -13.04 -2.27
CA GLU A 415 -22.62 -12.42 -2.80
C GLU A 415 -22.79 -10.91 -2.92
N THR A 416 -23.90 -10.45 -3.51
CA THR A 416 -24.16 -9.01 -3.67
C THR A 416 -24.35 -8.29 -2.33
N ALA A 417 -25.07 -8.89 -1.38
CA ALA A 417 -25.31 -8.30 -0.06
C ALA A 417 -24.03 -8.23 0.79
N LEU A 418 -23.26 -9.32 0.85
CA LEU A 418 -22.02 -9.39 1.63
C LEU A 418 -20.92 -8.51 1.03
N ALA A 419 -20.81 -8.45 -0.30
CA ALA A 419 -19.87 -7.54 -0.97
C ALA A 419 -20.22 -6.07 -0.70
N GLY A 420 -21.51 -5.73 -0.68
CA GLY A 420 -21.98 -4.39 -0.31
C GLY A 420 -21.64 -4.03 1.15
N GLN A 421 -21.86 -4.96 2.09
CA GLN A 421 -21.52 -4.73 3.50
C GLN A 421 -20.00 -4.58 3.72
N LEU A 422 -19.17 -5.37 3.05
CA LEU A 422 -17.71 -5.21 3.11
C LEU A 422 -17.29 -3.83 2.60
N ALA A 423 -17.86 -3.37 1.48
CA ALA A 423 -17.57 -2.05 0.94
C ALA A 423 -17.97 -0.93 1.92
N HIS A 424 -19.13 -1.06 2.58
CA HIS A 424 -19.59 -0.07 3.56
C HIS A 424 -18.74 -0.06 4.84
N ARG A 425 -18.33 -1.24 5.32
CA ARG A 425 -17.43 -1.35 6.47
C ARG A 425 -16.09 -0.67 6.19
N GLU A 426 -15.52 -0.90 5.01
CA GLU A 426 -14.29 -0.22 4.58
C GLU A 426 -14.45 1.30 4.48
N GLU A 427 -15.63 1.81 4.11
CA GLU A 427 -15.91 3.25 4.10
C GLU A 427 -16.01 3.82 5.52
N SER A 428 -16.54 3.05 6.49
CA SER A 428 -16.65 3.47 7.89
C SER A 428 -15.34 3.43 8.67
N GLU A 429 -14.36 2.65 8.22
CA GLU A 429 -13.03 2.52 8.82
C GLU A 429 -12.02 3.56 8.27
N ARG A 430 -12.41 4.35 7.25
CA ARG A 430 -11.64 5.50 6.72
C ARG A 430 -11.97 6.78 7.46
#